data_AF-A0A2V6V877-F1
#
_entry.id   AF-A0A2V6V877-F1
#
_cell.length_a   1.000
_cell.length_b   1.000
_cell.length_c   1.000
_cell.angle_alpha   90.00
_cell.angle_beta   90.00
_cell.angle_gamma   90.00
#
_symmetry.space_group_name_H-M   'P 1'
#
loop_
_entity.id
_entity.type
_entity.pdbx_description
1 polymer ?
#
loop_
_entity_poly.entity_id
_entity_poly.type
_entity_poly.pdbx_seq_one_letter_code
_entity_poly.pdbx_strand_id
1 'polypeptide(L)' 'GGMTKIIEAVRQLRGEAHPKVQVKNCDVALAHGTGGSLGTRHASATIIMDRE' A
#
# COMPACT_ATOMS: atom_id res chain seq x y z
N GLY A 1 8.07 -7.13 0.94
CA GLY A 1 6.68 -6.88 0.50
C GLY A 1 6.11 -5.53 0.93
N GLY A 2 6.59 -4.89 1.99
CA GLY A 2 6.07 -3.58 2.43
C GLY A 2 6.28 -2.48 1.39
N MET A 3 7.53 -2.26 0.98
CA MET A 3 7.86 -1.17 0.03
C MET A 3 7.13 -1.26 -1.31
N THR A 4 6.98 -2.45 -1.89
CA THR A 4 6.25 -2.60 -3.16
C THR A 4 4.77 -2.26 -3.04
N LYS A 5 4.13 -2.53 -1.89
CA LYS A 5 2.75 -2.12 -1.62
C LYS A 5 2.64 -0.60 -1.49
N ILE A 6 3.62 0.03 -0.84
CA ILE A 6 3.66 1.48 -0.68
C ILE A 6 3.82 2.15 -2.06
N ILE A 7 4.75 1.67 -2.89
CA ILE A 7 4.96 2.19 -4.24
C ILE A 7 3.69 2.09 -5.07
N GLU A 8 3.03 0.93 -5.07
CA GLU A 8 1.79 0.77 -5.83
C GLU A 8 0.66 1.63 -5.27
N ALA A 9 0.49 1.70 -3.94
CA ALA A 9 -0.50 2.56 -3.32
C ALA A 9 -0.30 4.04 -3.70
N VAL A 10 0.95 4.52 -3.73
CA VAL A 10 1.27 5.88 -4.19
C VAL A 10 0.94 6.06 -5.67
N ARG A 11 1.27 5.09 -6.53
CA ARG A 11 0.89 5.15 -7.97
C ARG A 11 -0.62 5.21 -8.15
N GLN A 12 -1.37 4.41 -7.39
CA GLN A 12 -2.83 4.41 -7.41
C GLN A 12 -3.41 5.74 -6.96
N LEU A 13 -2.97 6.24 -5.79
CA LEU A 13 -3.35 7.54 -5.26
C LEU A 13 -3.02 8.68 -6.21
N ARG A 14 -1.90 8.60 -6.94
CA ARG A 14 -1.45 9.62 -7.90
C ARG A 14 -2.04 9.50 -9.30
N GLY A 15 -2.74 8.43 -9.62
CA GLY A 15 -3.24 8.22 -11.00
C GLY A 15 -2.14 7.81 -11.98
N GLU A 16 -1.02 7.29 -11.47
CA GLU A 16 0.18 6.91 -12.23
C GLU A 16 0.31 5.37 -12.39
N ALA A 17 -0.70 4.62 -11.94
CA ALA A 17 -0.74 3.18 -12.17
C ALA A 17 -1.02 2.90 -13.66
N HIS A 18 -0.67 1.69 -14.12
CA HIS A 18 -0.94 1.32 -15.50
C HIS A 18 -2.46 1.38 -15.77
N PRO A 19 -2.95 1.89 -16.93
CA PRO A 19 -4.37 2.17 -17.14
C PRO A 19 -5.32 0.99 -16.87
N LYS A 20 -4.90 -0.24 -17.18
CA LYS A 20 -5.69 -1.46 -16.92
C LYS A 20 -5.89 -1.78 -15.43
N VAL A 21 -5.10 -1.20 -14.53
CA VAL A 21 -5.14 -1.49 -13.10
C VAL A 21 -5.32 -0.23 -12.24
N GLN A 22 -5.51 0.93 -12.85
CA GLN A 22 -5.79 2.17 -12.12
C GLN A 22 -7.17 2.07 -11.46
N VAL A 23 -7.20 2.20 -10.14
CA VAL A 23 -8.41 2.26 -9.34
C VAL A 23 -9.06 3.62 -9.56
N LYS A 24 -10.36 3.62 -9.88
CA LYS A 24 -11.17 4.84 -10.04
C LYS A 24 -11.42 5.46 -8.68
N ASN A 25 -11.29 6.79 -8.59
CA ASN A 25 -11.54 7.57 -7.37
C ASN A 25 -10.75 7.04 -6.16
N CYS A 26 -9.45 6.76 -6.38
CA CYS A 26 -8.57 6.29 -5.32
C CYS A 26 -8.07 7.49 -4.50
N ASP A 27 -8.91 7.96 -3.58
CA ASP A 27 -8.60 9.13 -2.74
C ASP A 27 -7.80 8.73 -1.48
N VAL A 28 -8.01 7.52 -0.97
CA VAL A 28 -7.31 6.97 0.21
C VAL A 28 -6.81 5.56 -0.06
N ALA A 29 -5.61 5.22 0.42
CA ALA A 29 -5.03 3.90 0.32
C ALA A 29 -4.41 3.42 1.64
N LEU A 30 -4.50 2.11 1.91
CA LEU A 30 -3.87 1.45 3.05
C LEU A 30 -2.79 0.47 2.56
N ALA A 31 -1.61 0.54 3.16
CA ALA A 31 -0.57 -0.46 2.97
C ALA A 31 -0.21 -1.09 4.32
N HIS A 32 -0.20 -2.43 4.34
CA HIS A 32 0.16 -3.20 5.52
C HIS A 32 1.24 -4.23 5.20
N GLY A 33 2.22 -4.33 6.08
CA GLY A 33 3.26 -5.34 6.06
C GLY A 33 3.39 -6.01 7.42
N THR A 34 3.44 -7.34 7.41
CA THR A 34 3.84 -8.15 8.57
C THR A 34 5.02 -9.02 8.17
N GLY A 35 5.99 -9.18 9.07
CA GLY A 35 7.19 -9.99 8.85
C GLY A 35 7.80 -10.49 10.16
N GLY A 36 8.96 -11.14 10.07
CA GLY A 36 9.58 -11.82 11.20
C GLY A 36 8.96 -13.20 11.46
N SER A 37 8.89 -13.61 12.72
CA SER A 37 8.36 -14.92 13.09
C SER A 37 6.84 -14.86 13.29
N LEU A 38 6.08 -15.20 12.24
CA LEU A 38 4.61 -15.12 12.28
C LEU A 38 3.97 -15.94 13.42
N GLY A 39 4.55 -17.09 13.75
CA GLY A 39 4.01 -17.99 14.78
C GLY A 39 4.37 -17.65 16.22
N THR A 40 5.36 -16.77 16.46
CA THR A 40 5.84 -16.50 17.84
C THR A 40 6.04 -15.03 18.15
N ARG A 41 6.69 -14.26 17.26
CA ARG A 41 6.96 -12.83 17.41
C ARG A 41 7.11 -12.18 16.04
N HIS A 42 6.03 -11.59 15.54
CA HIS A 42 6.04 -10.83 14.30
C HIS A 42 6.14 -9.33 14.57
N ALA A 43 6.64 -8.61 13.58
CA ALA A 43 6.58 -7.16 13.51
C ALA A 43 5.65 -6.75 12.38
N SER A 44 4.86 -5.72 12.62
CA SER A 44 3.87 -5.22 11.67
C SER A 44 3.94 -3.70 11.56
N ALA A 45 3.66 -3.20 10.37
CA ALA A 45 3.46 -1.80 10.10
C ALA A 45 2.22 -1.62 9.22
N THR A 46 1.38 -0.66 9.59
CA THR A 46 0.20 -0.25 8.83
C THR A 46 0.27 1.24 8.61
N ILE A 47 0.06 1.67 7.37
CA ILE A 47 -0.02 3.09 7.01
C ILE A 47 -1.30 3.35 6.22
N ILE A 48 -1.84 4.55 6.40
CA ILE A 48 -2.95 5.11 5.62
C ILE A 48 -2.41 6.36 4.94
N MET A 49 -2.70 6.52 3.65
CA MET A 49 -2.23 7.60 2.80
C MET A 49 -3.40 8.19 2.02
N ASP A 50 -3.30 9.48 1.74
CA ASP A 50 -4.29 10.31 1.04
C ASP A 50 -3.58 11.08 -0.09
N ARG A 51 -4.34 11.53 -1.08
CA ARG A 51 -3.93 12.51 -2.08
C ARG A 51 -4.43 13.91 -1.66
N GLU A 52 -3.50 14.83 -1.38
CA GLU A 52 -3.80 16.27 -1.34
C GLU A 52 -4.25 16.83 -2.70
#